data_AF-A0A9Q1A4Y2-F1
#
_entry.id   AF-A0A9Q1A4Y2-F1
#
_cell.length_a   1.000
_cell.length_b   1.000
_cell.length_c   1.000
_cell.angle_alpha   90.00
_cell.angle_beta   90.00
_cell.angle_gamma   90.00
#
_symmetry.space_group_name_H-M   'P 1'
#
loop_
_entity.id
_entity.type
_entity.pdbx_description
1 polymer ?
#
loop_
_entity_poly.entity_id
_entity_poly.type
_entity_poly.pdbx_seq_one_letter_code
_entity_poly.pdbx_strand_id
1 'polypeptide(L)'
;MNEPRCISDPSGDTLQDWIEEMSAFVKTIDKNHLLTVGLEGFYGLKNPKRLAVNPELWASSLGSDFVRNSKVPAIDFASVHIYPDHWFPHLEFEDKLKYVSKWMLSHIEDGHYELNKPVFFTEFGLSNLNKDFQPSQRTGFTKLFLTLYINLQRESGLGQVL
;
A
#
# COMPACT_ATOMS: atom_id res chain seq x y z
N MET A 1 -10.30 7.67 -3.62
CA MET A 1 -9.82 7.85 -5.00
C MET A 1 -8.93 6.67 -5.34
N ASN A 2 -9.05 6.07 -6.53
CA ASN A 2 -8.15 4.97 -6.89
C ASN A 2 -6.76 5.51 -7.24
N GLU A 3 -5.71 4.98 -6.62
CA GLU A 3 -4.29 5.25 -6.92
C GLU A 3 -3.96 6.75 -7.12
N PRO A 4 -4.29 7.63 -6.16
CA PRO A 4 -4.09 9.07 -6.36
C PRO A 4 -2.59 9.40 -6.47
N ARG A 5 -2.26 10.18 -7.50
CA ARG A 5 -0.91 10.73 -7.74
C ARG A 5 -1.02 12.22 -8.04
N CYS A 6 -0.14 13.02 -7.45
CA CYS A 6 -0.01 14.45 -7.66
C CYS A 6 1.42 14.78 -8.13
N ILE A 7 1.74 14.40 -9.37
CA ILE A 7 3.09 14.52 -9.95
C ILE A 7 3.57 16.00 -10.00
N SER A 8 2.63 16.94 -10.13
CA SER A 8 2.93 18.38 -10.11
C SER A 8 3.41 18.89 -8.75
N ASP A 9 3.15 18.16 -7.67
CA ASP A 9 3.59 18.50 -6.31
C ASP A 9 4.18 17.30 -5.56
N PRO A 10 5.48 17.00 -5.80
CA PRO A 10 6.17 15.91 -5.12
C PRO A 10 6.31 16.08 -3.60
N SER A 11 6.08 17.29 -3.06
CA SER A 11 6.08 17.51 -1.61
C SER A 11 4.96 16.74 -0.90
N GLY A 12 3.89 16.43 -1.66
CA GLY A 12 2.68 15.77 -1.21
C GLY A 12 1.72 16.68 -0.43
N ASP A 13 1.98 17.99 -0.37
CA ASP A 13 1.14 18.95 0.35
C ASP A 13 -0.23 19.10 -0.33
N THR A 14 -0.27 19.23 -1.66
CA THR A 14 -1.52 19.35 -2.43
C THR A 14 -2.43 18.13 -2.24
N LEU A 15 -1.88 16.92 -2.30
CA LEU A 15 -2.68 15.71 -2.11
C LEU A 15 -3.10 15.55 -0.63
N GLN A 16 -2.25 15.93 0.32
CA GLN A 16 -2.59 15.91 1.73
C GLN A 16 -3.79 16.82 2.03
N ASP A 17 -3.74 18.07 1.59
CA ASP A 17 -4.79 19.06 1.85
C ASP A 17 -6.13 18.58 1.26
N TRP A 18 -6.10 18.02 0.05
CA TRP A 18 -7.27 17.43 -0.58
C TRP A 18 -7.83 16.24 0.21
N ILE A 19 -6.97 15.34 0.73
CA ILE A 19 -7.40 14.20 1.53
C ILE A 19 -8.05 14.68 2.83
N GLU A 20 -7.47 15.65 3.52
CA GLU A 20 -8.00 16.21 4.76
C GLU A 20 -9.38 16.85 4.54
N GLU A 21 -9.52 17.70 3.51
CA GLU A 21 -10.78 18.34 3.16
C GLU A 21 -11.86 17.31 2.81
N MET A 22 -11.58 16.41 1.86
CA MET A 22 -12.59 15.50 1.32
C MET A 22 -12.97 14.41 2.31
N SER A 23 -12.02 13.89 3.08
CA SER A 23 -12.34 12.88 4.09
C SER A 23 -13.17 13.44 5.23
N ALA A 24 -12.87 14.66 5.70
CA ALA A 24 -13.69 15.35 6.68
C ALA A 24 -15.10 15.62 6.13
N PHE A 25 -15.21 16.10 4.89
CA PHE A 25 -16.49 16.34 4.23
C PHE A 25 -17.35 15.07 4.15
N VAL A 26 -16.78 13.95 3.69
CA VAL A 26 -17.50 12.66 3.63
C VAL A 26 -18.02 12.27 5.01
N LYS A 27 -17.21 12.42 6.08
CA LYS A 27 -17.64 12.11 7.45
C LYS A 27 -18.71 13.07 8.00
N THR A 28 -18.94 14.24 7.40
CA THR A 28 -20.10 15.08 7.74
C THR A 28 -21.41 14.50 7.20
N ILE A 29 -21.35 13.77 6.08
CA ILE A 29 -22.50 13.16 5.40
C ILE A 29 -22.76 11.76 5.95
N ASP A 30 -21.71 10.95 6.12
CA ASP A 30 -21.80 9.56 6.54
C ASP A 30 -20.79 9.24 7.65
N LYS A 31 -21.32 8.95 8.84
CA LYS A 31 -20.54 8.58 10.03
C LYS A 31 -20.52 7.08 10.30
N ASN A 32 -21.23 6.28 9.51
CA ASN A 32 -21.43 4.85 9.75
C ASN A 32 -20.41 4.02 8.97
N HIS A 33 -20.02 4.44 7.77
CA HIS A 33 -19.12 3.68 6.92
C HIS A 33 -17.64 4.00 7.16
N LEU A 34 -16.81 2.96 7.00
CA LEU A 34 -15.36 3.11 6.97
C LEU A 34 -14.92 3.86 5.72
N LEU A 35 -13.86 4.64 5.84
CA LEU A 35 -13.30 5.47 4.80
C LEU A 35 -11.78 5.22 4.69
N THR A 36 -11.32 5.09 3.46
CA THR A 36 -9.89 5.07 3.12
C THR A 36 -9.63 5.98 1.93
N VAL A 37 -8.35 6.25 1.67
CA VAL A 37 -7.93 7.05 0.53
C VAL A 37 -7.97 6.23 -0.77
N GLY A 38 -7.44 5.00 -0.78
CA GLY A 38 -7.22 4.17 -1.97
C GLY A 38 -5.78 4.27 -2.50
N LEU A 39 -4.80 4.22 -1.60
CA LEU A 39 -3.39 4.42 -1.93
C LEU A 39 -2.75 3.15 -2.48
N GLU A 40 -1.78 3.34 -3.39
CA GLU A 40 -0.84 2.28 -3.76
C GLU A 40 0.09 1.92 -2.58
N GLY A 41 0.41 2.88 -1.71
CA GLY A 41 1.27 2.69 -0.53
C GLY A 41 2.64 3.37 -0.61
N PHE A 42 2.93 4.20 -1.62
CA PHE A 42 4.24 4.83 -1.72
C PHE A 42 4.56 5.76 -0.53
N TYR A 43 5.81 5.72 -0.09
CA TYR A 43 6.35 6.64 0.90
C TYR A 43 6.81 7.93 0.23
N GLY A 44 6.41 9.07 0.79
CA GLY A 44 6.69 10.40 0.22
C GLY A 44 8.14 10.84 0.36
N LEU A 45 8.51 11.95 -0.30
CA LEU A 45 9.88 12.49 -0.32
C LEU A 45 10.49 12.75 1.06
N LYS A 46 9.67 13.13 2.04
CA LYS A 46 10.11 13.44 3.41
C LYS A 46 10.23 12.19 4.29
N ASN A 47 9.73 11.03 3.84
CA ASN A 47 9.73 9.81 4.62
C ASN A 47 11.07 9.07 4.52
N PRO A 48 11.71 8.68 5.64
CA PRO A 48 12.99 7.97 5.62
C PRO A 48 12.91 6.59 4.95
N LYS A 49 11.75 5.91 5.02
CA LYS A 49 11.55 4.58 4.40
C LYS A 49 11.53 4.61 2.87
N ARG A 50 11.35 5.79 2.24
CA ARG A 50 11.23 5.91 0.77
C ARG A 50 12.38 5.29 -0.02
N LEU A 51 13.62 5.32 0.50
CA LEU A 51 14.77 4.75 -0.22
C LEU A 51 14.89 3.24 0.00
N ALA A 52 14.37 2.76 1.11
CA ALA A 52 14.47 1.35 1.47
C ALA A 52 13.28 0.54 0.95
N VAL A 53 12.07 1.10 0.93
CA VAL A 53 10.84 0.33 0.75
C VAL A 53 10.13 0.61 -0.58
N ASN A 54 10.14 1.85 -1.08
CA ASN A 54 9.53 2.12 -2.38
C ASN A 54 10.17 1.27 -3.48
N PRO A 55 9.43 0.99 -4.57
CA PRO A 55 9.97 0.18 -5.64
C PRO A 55 11.21 0.83 -6.25
N GLU A 56 11.12 2.13 -6.53
CA GLU A 56 12.17 2.91 -7.16
C GLU A 56 12.07 4.37 -6.73
N LEU A 57 13.09 5.17 -7.05
CA LEU A 57 13.15 6.60 -6.68
C LEU A 57 11.91 7.39 -7.16
N TRP A 58 11.36 7.04 -8.34
CA TRP A 58 10.21 7.72 -8.92
C TRP A 58 8.96 7.65 -8.04
N ALA A 59 8.78 6.57 -7.26
CA ALA A 59 7.57 6.38 -6.46
C ALA A 59 7.39 7.48 -5.41
N SER A 60 8.49 7.97 -4.83
CA SER A 60 8.45 9.06 -3.85
C SER A 60 8.08 10.42 -4.46
N SER A 61 8.19 10.57 -5.78
CA SER A 61 7.89 11.82 -6.51
C SER A 61 6.43 11.93 -6.98
N LEU A 62 5.60 10.94 -6.67
CA LEU A 62 4.20 10.90 -7.11
C LEU A 62 3.25 11.72 -6.22
N GLY A 63 3.76 12.40 -5.19
CA GLY A 63 2.98 13.26 -4.30
C GLY A 63 2.12 12.51 -3.27
N SER A 64 2.14 11.18 -3.23
CA SER A 64 1.55 10.39 -2.16
C SER A 64 2.56 10.06 -1.06
N ASP A 65 2.07 9.94 0.17
CA ASP A 65 2.83 9.50 1.33
C ASP A 65 1.96 8.63 2.23
N PHE A 66 2.19 7.31 2.17
CA PHE A 66 1.41 6.30 2.88
C PHE A 66 1.15 6.64 4.34
N VAL A 67 2.19 7.03 5.08
CA VAL A 67 2.07 7.31 6.51
C VAL A 67 1.32 8.62 6.72
N ARG A 68 1.73 9.71 6.05
CA ARG A 68 1.12 11.03 6.24
C ARG A 68 -0.36 11.05 5.84
N ASN A 69 -0.66 10.51 4.66
CA ASN A 69 -2.02 10.45 4.14
C ASN A 69 -2.93 9.57 5.00
N SER A 70 -2.42 8.44 5.49
CA SER A 70 -3.21 7.52 6.32
C SER A 70 -3.32 7.99 7.78
N LYS A 71 -2.48 8.91 8.26
CA LYS A 71 -2.58 9.49 9.63
C LYS A 71 -3.79 10.42 9.79
N VAL A 72 -4.41 10.88 8.70
CA VAL A 72 -5.59 11.76 8.75
C VAL A 72 -6.70 11.13 9.62
N PRO A 73 -7.26 11.84 10.63
CA PRO A 73 -8.20 11.25 11.58
C PRO A 73 -9.47 10.64 10.97
N ALA A 74 -9.95 11.20 9.85
CA ALA A 74 -11.14 10.71 9.15
C ALA A 74 -10.91 9.44 8.31
N ILE A 75 -9.66 9.01 8.16
CA ILE A 75 -9.29 7.76 7.48
C ILE A 75 -9.27 6.62 8.50
N ASP A 76 -10.08 5.59 8.30
CA ASP A 76 -10.27 4.51 9.28
C ASP A 76 -9.28 3.35 9.08
N PHE A 77 -8.81 3.14 7.85
CA PHE A 77 -7.83 2.11 7.50
C PHE A 77 -6.94 2.53 6.35
N ALA A 78 -5.73 1.98 6.29
CA ALA A 78 -4.78 2.24 5.22
C ALA A 78 -4.92 1.20 4.10
N SER A 79 -4.74 1.63 2.85
CA SER A 79 -4.78 0.80 1.65
C SER A 79 -3.39 0.72 1.02
N VAL A 80 -3.09 -0.44 0.44
CA VAL A 80 -1.81 -0.73 -0.24
C VAL A 80 -2.07 -1.61 -1.45
N HIS A 81 -1.41 -1.32 -2.57
CA HIS A 81 -1.48 -2.10 -3.80
C HIS A 81 -0.14 -2.86 -4.00
N ILE A 82 -0.14 -3.90 -4.85
CA ILE A 82 1.06 -4.74 -5.10
C ILE A 82 1.12 -5.15 -6.58
N TYR A 83 2.00 -4.50 -7.35
CA TYR A 83 2.23 -4.77 -8.78
C TYR A 83 3.72 -4.88 -9.13
N PRO A 84 4.42 -5.92 -8.63
CA PRO A 84 5.88 -6.01 -8.75
C PRO A 84 6.37 -6.16 -10.20
N ASP A 85 5.54 -6.67 -11.11
CA ASP A 85 5.83 -6.75 -12.53
C ASP A 85 5.74 -5.41 -13.26
N HIS A 86 4.81 -4.55 -12.85
CA HIS A 86 4.71 -3.19 -13.38
C HIS A 86 5.80 -2.28 -12.81
N TRP A 87 6.11 -2.41 -11.53
CA TRP A 87 7.13 -1.60 -10.87
C TRP A 87 8.55 -2.02 -11.23
N PHE A 88 8.75 -3.32 -11.48
CA PHE A 88 10.05 -3.90 -11.83
C PHE A 88 9.98 -4.77 -13.08
N PRO A 89 9.91 -4.17 -14.28
CA PRO A 89 9.85 -4.94 -15.53
C PRO A 89 11.12 -5.76 -15.77
N HIS A 90 12.23 -5.43 -15.11
CA HIS A 90 13.55 -6.04 -15.31
C HIS A 90 13.96 -7.06 -14.23
N LEU A 91 13.21 -7.16 -13.12
CA LEU A 91 13.56 -8.11 -12.06
C LEU A 91 13.04 -9.50 -12.38
N GLU A 92 13.85 -10.49 -11.98
CA GLU A 92 13.47 -11.90 -11.98
C GLU A 92 12.36 -12.17 -10.96
N PHE A 93 11.62 -13.26 -11.18
CA PHE A 93 10.46 -13.60 -10.35
C PHE A 93 10.78 -13.74 -8.86
N GLU A 94 11.90 -14.38 -8.51
CA GLU A 94 12.31 -14.55 -7.11
C GLU A 94 12.63 -13.22 -6.41
N ASP A 95 13.22 -12.27 -7.11
CA ASP A 95 13.53 -10.96 -6.54
C ASP A 95 12.26 -10.10 -6.39
N LYS A 96 11.29 -10.25 -7.30
CA LYS A 96 9.94 -9.71 -7.12
C LYS A 96 9.26 -10.26 -5.86
N LEU A 97 9.37 -11.55 -5.57
CA LEU A 97 8.80 -12.15 -4.35
C LEU A 97 9.47 -11.63 -3.06
N LYS A 98 10.79 -11.48 -3.05
CA LYS A 98 11.53 -10.87 -1.94
C LYS A 98 11.06 -9.44 -1.70
N TYR A 99 10.91 -8.66 -2.76
CA TYR A 99 10.39 -7.29 -2.67
C TYR A 99 8.96 -7.28 -2.10
N VAL A 100 8.05 -8.12 -2.60
CA VAL A 100 6.66 -8.19 -2.10
C VAL A 100 6.62 -8.49 -0.61
N SER A 101 7.47 -9.40 -0.14
CA SER A 101 7.56 -9.71 1.30
C SER A 101 7.98 -8.49 2.11
N LYS A 102 9.03 -7.78 1.67
CA LYS A 102 9.50 -6.54 2.31
C LYS A 102 8.45 -5.44 2.30
N TRP A 103 7.80 -5.26 1.15
CA TRP A 103 6.74 -4.28 0.93
C TRP A 103 5.60 -4.52 1.92
N MET A 104 5.08 -5.75 1.99
CA MET A 104 4.02 -6.09 2.93
C MET A 104 4.44 -5.80 4.37
N LEU A 105 5.54 -6.39 4.84
CA LEU A 105 6.00 -6.27 6.23
C LEU A 105 6.18 -4.80 6.66
N SER A 106 6.78 -3.98 5.82
CA SER A 106 7.01 -2.56 6.12
C SER A 106 5.70 -1.78 6.33
N HIS A 107 4.69 -2.04 5.50
CA HIS A 107 3.38 -1.38 5.61
C HIS A 107 2.60 -1.84 6.83
N ILE A 108 2.72 -3.12 7.19
CA ILE A 108 2.05 -3.67 8.36
C ILE A 108 2.65 -3.11 9.64
N GLU A 109 3.98 -3.01 9.71
CA GLU A 109 4.68 -2.36 10.81
C GLU A 109 4.22 -0.90 10.95
N ASP A 110 4.11 -0.15 9.87
CA ASP A 110 3.59 1.22 9.93
C ASP A 110 2.11 1.27 10.33
N GLY A 111 1.29 0.35 9.84
CA GLY A 111 -0.09 0.18 10.29
C GLY A 111 -0.21 0.05 11.80
N HIS A 112 0.63 -0.79 12.39
CA HIS A 112 0.61 -1.08 13.81
C HIS A 112 1.27 0.02 14.66
N TYR A 113 2.51 0.40 14.33
CA TYR A 113 3.33 1.27 15.17
C TYR A 113 3.19 2.76 14.86
N GLU A 114 2.91 3.14 13.60
CA GLU A 114 2.83 4.55 13.19
C GLU A 114 1.38 5.05 13.09
N LEU A 115 0.47 4.22 12.60
CA LEU A 115 -0.89 4.61 12.28
C LEU A 115 -1.90 4.22 13.35
N ASN A 116 -1.63 3.11 14.06
CA ASN A 116 -2.63 2.41 14.89
C ASN A 116 -3.94 2.17 14.10
N LYS A 117 -3.82 1.74 12.84
CA LYS A 117 -4.93 1.50 11.91
C LYS A 117 -4.72 0.17 11.18
N PRO A 118 -5.80 -0.56 10.84
CA PRO A 118 -5.70 -1.72 9.97
C PRO A 118 -5.09 -1.34 8.61
N VAL A 119 -4.33 -2.26 8.02
CA VAL A 119 -3.79 -2.14 6.67
C VAL A 119 -4.41 -3.23 5.81
N PHE A 120 -5.03 -2.83 4.70
CA PHE A 120 -5.58 -3.74 3.72
C PHE A 120 -4.79 -3.65 2.42
N PHE A 121 -4.38 -4.82 1.92
CA PHE A 121 -3.79 -4.95 0.59
C PHE A 121 -4.93 -5.11 -0.42
N THR A 122 -5.43 -3.99 -0.92
CA THR A 122 -6.69 -3.90 -1.67
C THR A 122 -6.56 -4.31 -3.14
N GLU A 123 -5.34 -4.26 -3.68
CA GLU A 123 -5.02 -4.76 -5.01
C GLU A 123 -3.69 -5.50 -5.01
N PHE A 124 -3.63 -6.65 -5.66
CA PHE A 124 -2.39 -7.39 -5.87
C PHE A 124 -2.51 -8.25 -7.13
N GLY A 125 -1.42 -8.37 -7.88
CA GLY A 125 -1.46 -9.14 -9.12
C GLY A 125 -0.11 -9.47 -9.72
N LEU A 126 -0.13 -10.49 -10.58
CA LEU A 126 0.96 -10.80 -11.50
C LEU A 126 0.36 -11.08 -12.88
N SER A 127 0.67 -10.21 -13.83
CA SER A 127 0.13 -10.22 -15.19
C SER A 127 0.59 -11.45 -15.97
N ASN A 128 -0.32 -12.02 -16.77
CA ASN A 128 0.01 -13.04 -17.75
C ASN A 128 0.59 -12.44 -19.05
N LEU A 129 0.64 -11.11 -19.16
CA LEU A 129 1.27 -10.40 -20.28
C LEU A 129 2.79 -10.22 -20.07
N ASN A 130 3.32 -10.64 -18.92
CA ASN A 130 4.75 -10.62 -18.67
C ASN A 130 5.48 -11.53 -19.65
N LYS A 131 6.63 -11.05 -20.13
CA LYS A 131 7.55 -11.89 -20.91
C LYS A 131 7.94 -13.10 -20.05
N ASP A 132 7.87 -14.29 -20.63
CA ASP A 132 8.19 -15.57 -19.98
C ASP A 132 7.25 -15.97 -18.81
N PHE A 133 6.03 -15.41 -18.78
CA PHE A 133 5.02 -15.77 -17.78
C PHE A 133 4.74 -17.28 -17.75
N GLN A 134 4.77 -17.84 -16.55
CA GLN A 134 4.30 -19.20 -16.27
C GLN A 134 3.18 -19.15 -15.23
N PRO A 135 2.09 -19.94 -15.40
CA PRO A 135 1.01 -20.00 -14.40
C PRO A 135 1.49 -20.32 -12.98
N SER A 136 2.57 -21.08 -12.84
CA SER A 136 3.21 -21.40 -11.55
C SER A 136 3.72 -20.15 -10.81
N GLN A 137 4.15 -19.11 -11.52
CA GLN A 137 4.60 -17.85 -10.93
C GLN A 137 3.43 -17.13 -10.25
N ARG A 138 2.26 -17.07 -10.90
CA ARG A 138 1.06 -16.50 -10.27
C ARG A 138 0.65 -17.30 -9.03
N THR A 139 0.66 -18.63 -9.12
CA THR A 139 0.38 -19.50 -7.96
C THR A 139 1.38 -19.26 -6.82
N GLY A 140 2.67 -19.14 -7.12
CA GLY A 140 3.71 -18.84 -6.14
C GLY A 140 3.52 -17.49 -5.48
N PHE A 141 3.24 -16.44 -6.26
CA PHE A 141 2.94 -15.10 -5.79
C PHE A 141 1.71 -15.06 -4.87
N THR A 142 0.59 -15.65 -5.30
CA THR A 142 -0.63 -15.72 -4.49
C THR A 142 -0.41 -16.51 -3.19
N LYS A 143 0.36 -17.60 -3.24
CA LYS A 143 0.69 -18.40 -2.05
C LYS A 143 1.53 -17.61 -1.06
N LEU A 144 2.55 -16.88 -1.53
CA LEU A 144 3.35 -15.99 -0.67
C LEU A 144 2.47 -14.94 0.00
N PHE A 145 1.67 -14.22 -0.79
CA PHE A 145 0.77 -13.19 -0.30
C PHE A 145 -0.17 -13.72 0.79
N LEU A 146 -0.88 -14.82 0.53
CA LEU A 146 -1.80 -15.43 1.49
C LEU A 146 -1.08 -15.92 2.75
N THR A 147 0.12 -16.48 2.60
CA THR A 147 0.91 -16.96 3.75
C THR A 147 1.28 -15.80 4.67
N LEU A 148 1.78 -14.71 4.11
CA LEU A 148 2.08 -13.51 4.88
C LEU A 148 0.81 -12.95 5.51
N TYR A 149 -0.25 -12.76 4.73
CA TYR A 149 -1.50 -12.18 5.21
C TYR A 149 -2.14 -12.99 6.36
N ILE A 150 -2.18 -14.32 6.26
CA ILE A 150 -2.72 -15.20 7.30
C ILE A 150 -1.84 -15.19 8.55
N ASN A 151 -0.51 -15.20 8.40
CA ASN A 151 0.40 -15.17 9.54
C ASN A 151 0.23 -13.89 10.36
N LEU A 152 0.00 -12.75 9.69
CA LEU A 152 -0.31 -11.49 10.38
C LEU A 152 -1.58 -11.58 11.22
N GLN A 153 -2.66 -12.13 10.68
CA GLN A 153 -3.89 -12.29 11.44
C GLN A 153 -3.69 -13.14 12.70
N ARG A 154 -2.80 -14.14 12.64
CA ARG A 154 -2.45 -15.00 13.78
C ARG A 154 -1.59 -14.28 14.81
N GLU A 155 -0.55 -13.58 14.39
CA GLU A 155 0.36 -12.84 15.28
C GLU A 155 -0.29 -11.62 15.93
N SER A 156 -1.25 -10.99 15.24
CA SER A 156 -2.01 -9.84 15.76
C SER A 156 -3.07 -10.22 16.81
N GLY A 157 -3.28 -11.52 17.10
CA GLY A 157 -4.41 -11.99 17.92
C GLY A 157 -5.79 -11.78 17.28
N LEU A 158 -5.86 -11.37 16.00
CA LEU A 158 -7.09 -11.10 15.25
C LEU A 158 -7.75 -12.36 14.68
N GLY A 159 -7.11 -13.52 14.82
CA GLY A 159 -7.63 -14.82 14.38
C GLY A 159 -8.82 -15.38 15.18
N GLN A 160 -9.52 -14.57 15.98
CA GLN A 160 -10.73 -14.97 16.70
C GLN A 160 -12.05 -14.35 16.19
N VAL A 161 -12.03 -13.58 15.09
CA VAL A 161 -13.26 -13.01 14.53
C VAL A 161 -13.32 -13.20 13.01
N LEU A 162 -13.59 -14.44 12.60
CA LEU A 162 -14.44 -14.79 11.46
C LEU A 162 -15.34 -15.95 11.87
#